data_AF-A0A950L402-F1
#
_entry.id   AF-A0A950L402-F1
#
_cell.length_a   1.000
_cell.length_b   1.000
_cell.length_c   1.000
_cell.angle_alpha   90.00
_cell.angle_beta   90.00
_cell.angle_gamma   90.00
#
_symmetry.space_group_name_H-M   'P 1'
#
loop_
_entity.id
_entity.type
_entity.pdbx_description
1 polymer ?
#
loop_
_entity_poly.entity_id
_entity_poly.type
_entity_poly.pdbx_seq_one_letter_code
_entity_poly.pdbx_strand_id
1 'polypeptide(L)'
;MIKKTLLILIAIASLTIANSARAGLGWSLSECVDHYGEPTQYRPTHEYGREKYLFRTPEYYIVVWLFNDMVSRIDYKRVDGDFIAPNAIDTLLQANAPNADWSVESETDSTGTAWWFGQIKRDPFAYEASYQHGIVEIFTRADLEIVNAKKLELNKDL
;
A
#
# COMPACT_ATOMS: atom_id res chain seq x y z
N MET A 1 -9.20 10.06 47.39
CA MET A 1 -8.06 10.34 46.49
C MET A 1 -7.97 9.42 45.26
N ILE A 2 -8.90 8.47 45.04
CA ILE A 2 -8.84 7.48 43.95
C ILE A 2 -9.35 8.01 42.58
N LYS A 3 -10.05 9.15 42.56
CA LYS A 3 -10.71 9.65 41.35
C LYS A 3 -9.78 10.29 40.30
N LYS A 4 -8.61 10.78 40.69
CA LYS A 4 -7.69 11.46 39.74
C LYS A 4 -6.80 10.48 38.97
N THR A 5 -6.40 9.37 39.57
CA THR A 5 -5.50 8.39 38.95
C THR A 5 -6.20 7.57 37.86
N LEU A 6 -7.50 7.28 38.03
CA LEU A 6 -8.28 6.52 37.05
C LEU A 6 -8.50 7.28 35.73
N LEU A 7 -8.64 8.61 35.80
CA LEU A 7 -8.83 9.46 34.62
C LEU A 7 -7.57 9.54 33.73
N ILE A 8 -6.38 9.47 34.33
CA ILE A 8 -5.11 9.50 33.60
C ILE A 8 -4.89 8.17 32.86
N LEU A 9 -5.24 7.02 33.47
CA LEU A 9 -5.15 5.71 32.83
C LEU A 9 -6.10 5.57 31.63
N ILE A 10 -7.31 6.14 31.71
CA ILE A 10 -8.26 6.14 30.58
C ILE A 10 -7.75 7.06 29.46
N ALA A 11 -7.15 8.20 29.76
CA ALA A 11 -6.55 9.07 28.74
C ALA A 11 -5.38 8.39 28.00
N ILE A 12 -4.53 7.66 28.71
CA ILE A 12 -3.41 6.92 28.10
C ILE A 12 -3.92 5.74 27.26
N ALA A 13 -4.92 5.00 27.74
CA ALA A 13 -5.55 3.93 26.97
C ALA A 13 -6.31 4.46 25.73
N SER A 14 -6.88 5.67 25.81
CA SER A 14 -7.55 6.34 24.69
C SER A 14 -6.56 6.88 23.65
N LEU A 15 -5.34 7.28 24.06
CA LEU A 15 -4.26 7.63 23.14
C LEU A 15 -3.70 6.41 22.39
N THR A 16 -3.78 5.20 22.96
CA THR A 16 -3.29 3.99 22.29
C THR A 16 -4.27 3.38 21.29
N ILE A 17 -5.55 3.77 21.31
CA ILE A 17 -6.58 3.20 20.40
C ILE A 17 -6.76 4.06 19.13
N ALA A 18 -6.13 5.24 19.05
CA ALA A 18 -6.14 6.09 17.86
C ALA A 18 -4.98 5.81 16.87
N ASN A 19 -4.00 4.97 17.24
CA ASN A 19 -2.90 4.56 16.36
C ASN A 19 -3.13 3.18 15.71
N SER A 20 -4.27 3.01 15.05
CA SER A 20 -4.28 2.09 13.90
C SER A 20 -3.80 2.90 12.69
N ALA A 21 -2.50 3.14 12.54
CA ALA A 21 -1.63 2.26 11.76
C ALA A 21 -2.23 1.93 10.38
N ARG A 22 -2.74 2.92 9.62
CA ARG A 22 -3.51 2.66 8.39
C ARG A 22 -3.41 3.80 7.36
N ALA A 23 -2.76 3.49 6.23
CA ALA A 23 -3.07 3.85 4.82
C ALA A 23 -1.80 4.16 3.99
N GLY A 24 -1.08 3.13 3.53
CA GLY A 24 0.11 3.32 2.69
C GLY A 24 -0.15 3.95 1.31
N LEU A 25 -1.39 4.02 0.81
CA LEU A 25 -1.73 4.81 -0.36
C LEU A 25 -2.09 6.25 0.03
N GLY A 26 -1.50 7.23 -0.65
CA GLY A 26 -1.65 8.66 -0.35
C GLY A 26 -0.75 9.17 0.76
N TRP A 27 0.21 8.38 1.26
CA TRP A 27 1.24 8.87 2.18
C TRP A 27 2.32 9.67 1.47
N SER A 28 2.91 10.60 2.19
CA SER A 28 4.20 11.20 1.89
C SER A 28 5.36 10.25 2.18
N LEU A 29 6.55 10.55 1.64
CA LEU A 29 7.77 9.81 1.99
C LEU A 29 8.06 9.86 3.50
N SER A 30 7.82 10.99 4.17
CA SER A 30 8.02 11.12 5.62
C SER A 30 7.13 10.16 6.41
N GLU A 31 5.88 10.00 6.00
CA GLU A 31 4.97 9.04 6.66
C GLU A 31 5.43 7.59 6.43
N CYS A 32 5.96 7.27 5.24
CA CYS A 32 6.61 5.98 5.00
C CYS A 32 7.81 5.76 5.92
N VAL A 33 8.66 6.77 6.11
CA VAL A 33 9.84 6.67 6.99
C VAL A 33 9.42 6.50 8.46
N ASP A 34 8.42 7.25 8.91
CA ASP A 34 7.90 7.14 10.28
C ASP A 34 7.32 5.74 10.57
N HIS A 35 6.78 5.05 9.56
CA HIS A 35 6.17 3.72 9.71
C HIS A 35 7.10 2.55 9.42
N TYR A 36 7.93 2.65 8.38
CA TYR A 36 8.76 1.56 7.89
C TYR A 36 10.23 1.71 8.27
N GLY A 37 10.64 2.87 8.79
CA GLY A 37 12.02 3.25 9.00
C GLY A 37 12.67 3.78 7.72
N GLU A 38 13.98 3.94 7.74
CA GLU A 38 14.73 4.47 6.60
C GLU A 38 14.65 3.51 5.38
N PRO A 39 14.55 4.06 4.15
CA PRO A 39 14.62 3.25 2.95
C PRO A 39 15.99 2.55 2.86
N THR A 40 15.99 1.34 2.31
CA THR A 40 17.20 0.51 2.15
C THR A 40 18.17 1.10 1.12
N GLN A 41 17.70 2.03 0.28
CA GLN A 41 18.49 2.74 -0.71
C GLN A 41 18.58 4.23 -0.35
N TYR A 42 19.76 4.80 -0.59
CA TYR A 42 20.05 6.20 -0.27
C TYR A 42 19.31 7.21 -1.17
N ARG A 43 18.94 6.80 -2.39
CA ARG A 43 18.21 7.63 -3.37
C ARG A 43 17.11 6.82 -4.05
N PRO A 44 16.00 7.46 -4.45
CA PRO A 44 14.98 6.78 -5.24
C PRO A 44 15.50 6.45 -6.64
N THR A 45 14.96 5.36 -7.20
CA THR A 45 15.01 5.13 -8.64
C THR A 45 13.80 5.78 -9.30
N HIS A 46 13.95 6.28 -10.51
CA HIS A 46 12.85 6.95 -11.22
C HIS A 46 12.27 6.01 -12.27
N GLU A 47 10.95 5.87 -12.29
CA GLU A 47 10.26 4.92 -13.17
C GLU A 47 8.91 5.50 -13.61
N TYR A 48 8.73 5.68 -14.93
CA TYR A 48 7.49 6.22 -15.53
C TYR A 48 7.00 7.52 -14.86
N GLY A 49 7.91 8.42 -14.50
CA GLY A 49 7.57 9.69 -13.84
C GLY A 49 7.26 9.58 -12.34
N ARG A 50 7.63 8.46 -11.70
CA ARG A 50 7.45 8.22 -10.26
C ARG A 50 8.79 7.99 -9.59
N GLU A 51 8.86 8.31 -8.31
CA GLU A 51 9.99 7.97 -7.45
C GLU A 51 9.70 6.65 -6.73
N LYS A 52 10.62 5.69 -6.86
CA LYS A 52 10.50 4.37 -6.27
C LYS A 52 11.45 4.26 -5.08
N TYR A 53 10.92 3.84 -3.93
CA TYR A 53 11.65 3.60 -2.69
C TYR A 53 11.46 2.16 -2.21
N LEU A 54 12.51 1.61 -1.60
CA LEU A 54 12.51 0.27 -1.05
C LEU A 54 12.65 0.36 0.47
N PHE A 55 11.78 -0.35 1.18
CA PHE A 55 11.80 -0.47 2.63
C PHE A 55 11.87 -1.95 3.01
N ARG A 56 12.31 -2.21 4.24
CA ARG A 56 12.35 -3.56 4.80
C ARG A 56 11.88 -3.55 6.24
N THR A 57 10.81 -4.28 6.51
CA THR A 57 10.35 -4.60 7.86
C THR A 57 10.81 -6.03 8.21
N PRO A 58 10.60 -6.50 9.46
CA PRO A 58 10.89 -7.89 9.79
C PRO A 58 10.13 -8.90 8.93
N GLU A 59 8.93 -8.55 8.46
CA GLU A 59 8.03 -9.45 7.74
C GLU A 59 8.09 -9.26 6.22
N TYR A 60 8.25 -8.02 5.74
CA TYR A 60 8.10 -7.69 4.32
C TYR A 60 9.28 -6.88 3.76
N TYR A 61 9.63 -7.21 2.53
CA TYR A 61 10.16 -6.22 1.59
C TYR A 61 8.98 -5.41 1.06
N ILE A 62 9.10 -4.09 1.13
CA ILE A 62 8.04 -3.15 0.72
C ILE A 62 8.63 -2.24 -0.34
N VAL A 63 7.95 -2.10 -1.47
CA VAL A 63 8.34 -1.16 -2.51
C VAL A 63 7.23 -0.14 -2.65
N VAL A 64 7.54 1.15 -2.56
CA VAL A 64 6.55 2.22 -2.75
C VAL A 64 6.94 3.06 -3.96
N TRP A 65 5.93 3.48 -4.72
CA TRP A 65 6.09 4.47 -5.78
C TRP A 65 5.31 5.72 -5.41
N LEU A 66 5.97 6.87 -5.51
CA LEU A 66 5.39 8.17 -5.26
C LEU A 66 5.13 8.87 -6.60
N PHE A 67 3.92 9.40 -6.74
CA PHE A 67 3.51 10.30 -7.79
C PHE A 67 3.01 11.61 -7.17
N ASN A 68 3.55 12.75 -7.60
CA ASN A 68 3.30 14.05 -6.98
C ASN A 68 3.51 14.01 -5.45
N ASP A 69 4.65 13.46 -5.02
CA ASP A 69 5.07 13.34 -3.61
C ASP A 69 4.18 12.45 -2.72
N MET A 70 3.23 11.72 -3.32
CA MET A 70 2.26 10.88 -2.62
C MET A 70 2.33 9.45 -3.13
N VAL A 71 2.27 8.47 -2.23
CA VAL A 71 2.34 7.05 -2.58
C VAL A 71 1.12 6.68 -3.43
N SER A 72 1.38 6.23 -4.65
CA SER A 72 0.38 5.85 -5.64
C SER A 72 0.30 4.34 -5.83
N ARG A 73 1.35 3.60 -5.45
CA ARG A 73 1.47 2.15 -5.51
C ARG A 73 2.38 1.61 -4.40
N ILE A 74 2.03 0.44 -3.87
CA ILE A 74 2.85 -0.33 -2.95
C ILE A 74 2.86 -1.80 -3.35
N ASP A 75 4.05 -2.41 -3.30
CA ASP A 75 4.23 -3.85 -3.44
C ASP A 75 4.74 -4.46 -2.14
N TYR A 76 4.20 -5.62 -1.78
CA TYR A 76 4.62 -6.42 -0.61
C TYR A 76 5.13 -7.79 -1.05
N LYS A 77 6.26 -8.19 -0.49
CA LYS A 77 6.81 -9.55 -0.61
C LYS A 77 7.37 -10.00 0.73
N ARG A 78 7.10 -11.24 1.15
CA ARG A 78 7.64 -11.76 2.42
C ARG A 78 9.16 -11.83 2.39
N VAL A 79 9.79 -11.53 3.53
CA VAL A 79 11.25 -11.59 3.70
C VAL A 79 11.77 -13.03 3.69
N ASP A 80 10.99 -13.98 4.22
CA ASP A 80 11.34 -15.41 4.26
C ASP A 80 11.21 -16.13 2.91
N GLY A 81 10.62 -15.48 1.91
CA GLY A 81 10.41 -16.04 0.57
C GLY A 81 9.15 -16.89 0.43
N ASP A 82 8.35 -17.04 1.48
CA ASP A 82 7.06 -17.74 1.42
C ASP A 82 5.98 -16.90 0.72
N PHE A 83 4.88 -17.57 0.39
CA PHE A 83 3.68 -16.93 -0.15
C PHE A 83 2.93 -16.11 0.92
N ILE A 84 2.27 -15.04 0.49
CA ILE A 84 1.39 -14.26 1.36
C ILE A 84 0.05 -14.99 1.47
N ALA A 85 -0.33 -15.37 2.69
CA ALA A 85 -1.58 -16.07 2.93
C ALA A 85 -2.79 -15.18 2.64
N PRO A 86 -3.94 -15.72 2.17
CA PRO A 86 -5.10 -14.91 1.78
C PRO A 86 -5.58 -13.92 2.86
N ASN A 87 -5.64 -14.34 4.12
CA ASN A 87 -6.02 -13.46 5.24
C ASN A 87 -5.02 -12.30 5.48
N ALA A 88 -3.74 -12.51 5.16
CA ALA A 88 -2.74 -11.46 5.22
C ALA A 88 -2.93 -10.48 4.04
N ILE A 89 -3.34 -10.95 2.86
CA ILE A 89 -3.70 -10.08 1.73
C ILE A 89 -4.85 -9.16 2.14
N ASP A 90 -5.95 -9.70 2.69
CA ASP A 90 -7.09 -8.89 3.16
C ASP A 90 -6.65 -7.82 4.18
N THR A 91 -5.73 -8.20 5.07
CA THR A 91 -5.15 -7.26 6.06
C THR A 91 -4.36 -6.15 5.38
N LEU A 92 -3.55 -6.47 4.36
CA LEU A 92 -2.79 -5.48 3.59
C LEU A 92 -3.71 -4.54 2.80
N LEU A 93 -4.76 -5.06 2.17
CA LEU A 93 -5.75 -4.25 1.45
C LEU A 93 -6.44 -3.24 2.38
N GLN A 94 -6.94 -3.72 3.52
CA GLN A 94 -7.59 -2.87 4.52
C GLN A 94 -6.62 -1.89 5.19
N ALA A 95 -5.35 -2.27 5.35
CA ALA A 95 -4.34 -1.37 5.89
C ALA A 95 -3.98 -0.24 4.91
N ASN A 96 -4.05 -0.46 3.60
CA ASN A 96 -3.66 0.52 2.58
C ASN A 96 -4.79 1.42 2.10
N ALA A 97 -6.02 0.93 2.08
CA ALA A 97 -7.21 1.73 1.79
C ALA A 97 -8.35 1.35 2.75
N PRO A 98 -8.32 1.83 4.01
CA PRO A 98 -9.27 1.41 5.06
C PRO A 98 -10.71 1.87 4.82
N ASN A 99 -10.90 2.87 3.95
CA ASN A 99 -12.22 3.37 3.58
C ASN A 99 -12.77 2.71 2.29
N ALA A 100 -12.00 1.82 1.68
CA ALA A 100 -12.41 1.11 0.48
C ALA A 100 -13.20 -0.16 0.85
N ASP A 101 -14.30 -0.36 0.13
CA ASP A 101 -14.98 -1.64 0.09
C ASP A 101 -14.27 -2.50 -0.95
N TRP A 102 -13.54 -3.51 -0.49
CA TRP A 102 -12.72 -4.38 -1.34
C TRP A 102 -13.54 -5.59 -1.77
N SER A 103 -13.68 -5.77 -3.08
CA SER A 103 -14.23 -6.98 -3.69
C SER A 103 -13.13 -7.76 -4.42
N VAL A 104 -13.21 -9.08 -4.35
CA VAL A 104 -12.31 -9.97 -5.10
C VAL A 104 -12.94 -10.31 -6.45
N GLU A 105 -12.15 -10.33 -7.51
CA GLU A 105 -12.56 -10.94 -8.76
C GLU A 105 -12.54 -12.46 -8.57
N SER A 106 -13.70 -13.11 -8.77
CA SER A 106 -13.90 -14.51 -8.38
C SER A 106 -13.00 -15.51 -9.09
N GLU A 107 -12.37 -15.11 -10.20
CA GLU A 107 -11.54 -15.96 -11.03
C GLU A 107 -10.15 -15.36 -11.18
N THR A 108 -9.14 -16.22 -11.00
CA THR A 108 -7.77 -15.92 -11.42
C THR A 108 -7.74 -15.77 -12.93
N ASP A 109 -7.09 -14.72 -13.43
CA ASP A 109 -6.98 -14.51 -14.88
C ASP A 109 -6.10 -15.58 -15.57
N SER A 110 -6.02 -15.52 -16.89
CA SER A 110 -5.22 -16.48 -17.69
C SER A 110 -3.72 -16.47 -17.38
N THR A 111 -3.24 -15.48 -16.62
CA THR A 111 -1.84 -15.33 -16.20
C THR A 111 -1.58 -15.87 -14.79
N GLY A 112 -2.60 -16.39 -14.11
CA GLY A 112 -2.48 -16.83 -12.73
C GLY A 112 -2.59 -15.68 -11.72
N THR A 113 -3.04 -14.49 -12.13
CA THR A 113 -3.15 -13.32 -11.26
C THR A 113 -4.55 -13.27 -10.63
N ALA A 114 -4.59 -13.11 -9.30
CA ALA A 114 -5.82 -12.78 -8.59
C ALA A 114 -5.95 -11.26 -8.45
N TRP A 115 -7.16 -10.74 -8.59
CA TRP A 115 -7.45 -9.31 -8.61
C TRP A 115 -8.45 -8.90 -7.52
N TRP A 116 -8.24 -7.71 -6.97
CA TRP A 116 -9.17 -7.05 -6.06
C TRP A 116 -9.42 -5.61 -6.51
N PHE A 117 -10.65 -5.14 -6.26
CA PHE A 117 -11.09 -3.79 -6.59
C PHE A 117 -11.57 -3.09 -5.33
N GLY A 118 -10.96 -1.97 -4.99
CA GLY A 118 -11.31 -1.15 -3.84
C GLY A 118 -12.19 0.02 -4.26
N GLN A 119 -13.43 0.00 -3.79
CA GLN A 119 -14.44 1.01 -4.11
C GLN A 119 -14.59 2.02 -2.98
N ILE A 120 -14.71 3.31 -3.30
CA ILE A 120 -15.15 4.34 -2.35
C ILE A 120 -16.45 4.96 -2.84
N LYS A 121 -17.29 5.52 -1.95
CA LYS A 121 -18.66 6.00 -2.28
C LYS A 121 -18.77 6.94 -3.49
N ARG A 122 -17.69 7.59 -3.90
CA ARG A 122 -17.65 8.55 -5.03
C ARG A 122 -16.83 8.06 -6.22
N ASP A 123 -16.14 6.93 -6.10
CA ASP A 123 -15.33 6.32 -7.15
C ASP A 123 -15.33 4.79 -6.97
N PRO A 124 -16.11 4.06 -7.78
CA PRO A 124 -16.29 2.62 -7.63
C PRO A 124 -15.04 1.81 -8.00
N PHE A 125 -13.97 2.43 -8.51
CA PHE A 125 -12.72 1.74 -8.85
C PHE A 125 -11.52 2.62 -8.48
N ALA A 126 -11.54 3.22 -7.29
CA ALA A 126 -10.46 4.09 -6.83
C ALA A 126 -9.13 3.35 -6.68
N TYR A 127 -9.20 2.08 -6.27
CA TYR A 127 -8.05 1.24 -5.99
C TYR A 127 -8.17 -0.11 -6.68
N GLU A 128 -7.02 -0.65 -7.03
CA GLU A 128 -6.86 -1.99 -7.56
C GLU A 128 -5.74 -2.67 -6.80
N ALA A 129 -5.81 -4.00 -6.70
CA ALA A 129 -4.73 -4.81 -6.20
C ALA A 129 -4.63 -6.12 -6.96
N SER A 130 -3.42 -6.65 -7.05
CA SER A 130 -3.12 -7.91 -7.71
C SER A 130 -2.25 -8.79 -6.84
N TYR A 131 -2.36 -10.10 -7.03
CA TYR A 131 -1.46 -11.07 -6.42
C TYR A 131 -0.94 -12.02 -7.48
N GLN A 132 0.39 -11.99 -7.67
CA GLN A 132 1.08 -12.86 -8.60
C GLN A 132 2.50 -13.15 -8.07
N HIS A 133 2.96 -14.40 -8.24
CA HIS A 133 4.34 -14.79 -7.89
C HIS A 133 4.78 -14.45 -6.44
N GLY A 134 3.83 -14.48 -5.48
CA GLY A 134 4.11 -14.16 -4.07
C GLY A 134 4.22 -12.67 -3.77
N ILE A 135 3.85 -11.80 -4.71
CA ILE A 135 3.85 -10.34 -4.56
C ILE A 135 2.40 -9.87 -4.54
N VAL A 136 2.05 -9.07 -3.53
CA VAL A 136 0.80 -8.31 -3.50
C VAL A 136 1.11 -6.90 -3.96
N GLU A 137 0.50 -6.46 -5.05
CA GLU A 137 0.57 -5.08 -5.53
C GLU A 137 -0.74 -4.37 -5.18
N ILE A 138 -0.69 -3.16 -4.65
CA ILE A 138 -1.85 -2.34 -4.31
C ILE A 138 -1.61 -0.94 -4.85
N PHE A 139 -2.52 -0.42 -5.66
CA PHE A 139 -2.31 0.84 -6.35
C PHE A 139 -3.60 1.62 -6.59
N THR A 140 -3.43 2.93 -6.77
CA THR A 140 -4.52 3.80 -7.22
C THR A 140 -4.76 3.60 -8.71
N ARG A 141 -6.00 3.75 -9.16
CA ARG A 141 -6.32 3.72 -10.60
C ARG A 141 -5.55 4.78 -11.39
N ALA A 142 -5.34 5.96 -10.80
CA ALA A 142 -4.55 7.03 -11.40
C ALA A 142 -3.10 6.58 -11.71
N ASP A 143 -2.48 5.80 -10.82
CA ASP A 143 -1.14 5.24 -11.05
C ASP A 143 -1.10 4.38 -12.31
N LEU A 144 -2.08 3.48 -12.46
CA LEU A 144 -2.20 2.60 -13.63
C LEU A 144 -2.36 3.39 -14.93
N GLU A 145 -3.23 4.41 -14.92
CA GLU A 145 -3.47 5.28 -16.07
C GLU A 145 -2.19 6.03 -16.50
N ILE A 146 -1.44 6.57 -15.54
CA ILE A 146 -0.17 7.28 -15.79
C ILE A 146 0.89 6.34 -16.35
N VAL A 147 1.07 5.16 -15.76
CA VAL A 147 2.04 4.17 -16.23
C VAL A 147 1.71 3.72 -17.65
N ASN A 148 0.44 3.47 -17.95
CA ASN A 148 0.01 3.07 -19.29
C ASN A 148 0.22 4.19 -20.31
N ALA A 149 -0.08 5.44 -19.96
CA ALA A 149 0.20 6.60 -20.81
C ALA A 149 1.71 6.73 -21.10
N LYS A 150 2.56 6.60 -20.08
CA LYS A 150 4.02 6.68 -20.23
C LYS A 150 4.61 5.54 -21.05
N LYS A 151 4.09 4.32 -20.92
CA LYS A 151 4.49 3.18 -21.77
C LYS A 151 4.13 3.43 -23.23
N LEU A 152 2.95 3.99 -23.50
CA LEU A 152 2.52 4.34 -24.86
C LEU A 152 3.38 5.44 -25.49
N GLU A 153 3.83 6.42 -24.71
CA GLU A 153 4.79 7.44 -25.18
C GLU A 153 6.12 6.80 -25.57
N LEU A 154 6.70 5.97 -24.69
CA LEU A 154 7.99 5.33 -24.93
C LEU A 154 7.99 4.43 -26.17
N ASN A 155 6.88 3.74 -26.44
CA ASN A 155 6.74 2.85 -27.59
C ASN A 155 6.52 3.59 -28.92
N LYS A 156 6.18 4.89 -28.91
CA LYS A 156 6.06 5.69 -30.14
C LYS A 156 7.41 6.18 -30.67
N ASP A 157 8.44 6.16 -29.83
CA ASP A 157 9.78 6.62 -30.15
C ASP A 157 10.73 5.47 -30.61
N LEU A 158 10.20 4.26 -30.77
CA LEU A 158 10.87 3.05 -31.28
C LEU A 158 10.43 2.74 -32.72
#